data_AF-A0A0N0U557-F1
#
_entry.id   AF-A0A0N0U557-F1
#
_cell.length_a   1.000
_cell.length_b   1.000
_cell.length_c   1.000
_cell.angle_alpha   90.00
_cell.angle_beta   90.00
_cell.angle_gamma   90.00
#
_symmetry.space_group_name_H-M   'P 1'
#
loop_
_entity.id
_entity.type
_entity.pdbx_description
1 polymer ?
#
loop_
_entity_poly.entity_id
_entity_poly.type
_entity_poly.pdbx_seq_one_letter_code
_entity_poly.pdbx_strand_id
1 'polypeptide(L)'
;MYYFIEACIALLVSFIINVFVVAVFAHGLFKKTNLEVYNLCKDNNYTIGMQTFEKNNTAISVDLNKGGIFLGCAFGAAAMYIWAVGIFAAGQSSTMTGTYAGQFAMEGFLNLQWARWKRVLFTRMIAIVPTFLVAFFSDIDNLTGMNDILNAIMTLQLPFATLPTIAFTSSSQIMGEFRNGLTNKIIATALSVVVIIINIYFVINTVQDDLSHHWLIIYAIVVYSISYLLFCLYLTIHMAVSMGATSLGDHWFVRKYIGTPVNTTLGLSNPALYAR
;
A
#
# COMPACT_ATOMS: atom_id res chain seq x y z
N MET A 1 -8.23 25.00 2.48
CA MET A 1 -7.58 25.12 1.15
C MET A 1 -6.07 24.93 1.18
N TYR A 2 -5.32 25.49 2.14
CA TYR A 2 -3.87 25.33 2.23
C TYR A 2 -3.39 23.86 2.12
N TYR A 3 -3.89 22.98 3.00
CA TYR A 3 -3.55 21.55 2.99
C TYR A 3 -3.89 20.83 1.68
N PHE A 4 -4.92 21.29 0.97
CA PHE A 4 -5.28 20.72 -0.33
C PHE A 4 -4.22 21.06 -1.39
N ILE A 5 -3.78 22.32 -1.45
CA ILE A 5 -2.74 22.76 -2.38
C ILE A 5 -1.42 22.06 -2.06
N GLU A 6 -1.04 21.98 -0.78
CA GLU A 6 0.16 21.29 -0.33
C GLU A 6 0.14 19.80 -0.72
N ALA A 7 -0.96 19.10 -0.45
CA ALA A 7 -1.12 17.70 -0.81
C ALA A 7 -1.10 17.48 -2.33
N CYS A 8 -1.74 18.36 -3.11
CA CYS A 8 -1.73 18.28 -4.57
C CYS A 8 -0.32 18.44 -5.14
N ILE A 9 0.47 19.40 -4.63
CA ILE A 9 1.86 19.60 -5.08
C ILE A 9 2.71 18.37 -4.71
N ALA A 10 2.58 17.86 -3.48
CA ALA A 10 3.33 16.68 -3.05
C ALA A 10 3.01 15.44 -3.90
N LEU A 11 1.73 15.17 -4.16
CA LEU A 11 1.29 14.05 -5.00
C LEU A 11 1.69 14.24 -6.47
N LEU A 12 1.67 15.47 -6.99
CA LEU A 12 2.14 15.76 -8.35
C LEU A 12 3.63 15.48 -8.51
N VAL A 13 4.46 15.89 -7.54
CA VAL A 13 5.90 15.59 -7.55
C VAL A 13 6.13 14.08 -7.50
N SER A 14 5.43 13.36 -6.62
CA SER A 14 5.52 11.90 -6.56
C SER A 14 5.09 11.23 -7.88
N PHE A 15 4.04 11.74 -8.52
CA PHE A 15 3.57 11.24 -9.81
C PHE A 15 4.63 11.45 -10.90
N ILE A 16 5.23 12.65 -10.98
CA ILE A 16 6.29 12.96 -11.94
C ILE A 16 7.49 12.02 -11.76
N ILE A 17 7.92 11.78 -10.52
CA ILE A 17 9.02 10.85 -10.23
C ILE A 17 8.67 9.43 -10.73
N ASN A 18 7.48 8.93 -10.40
CA ASN A 18 7.05 7.60 -10.82
C ASN A 18 6.98 7.48 -12.35
N VAL A 19 6.48 8.50 -13.05
CA VAL A 19 6.44 8.52 -14.52
C VAL A 19 7.86 8.46 -15.10
N PHE A 20 8.81 9.24 -14.57
CA PHE A 20 10.19 9.19 -15.06
C PHE A 20 10.86 7.85 -14.80
N VAL A 21 10.71 7.28 -13.60
CA VAL A 21 11.27 5.97 -13.26
C VAL A 21 10.74 4.90 -14.20
N VAL A 22 9.41 4.84 -14.38
CA VAL A 22 8.78 3.87 -15.28
C VAL A 22 9.20 4.10 -16.73
N ALA A 23 9.26 5.35 -17.21
CA ALA A 23 9.66 5.66 -18.57
C ALA A 23 11.12 5.26 -18.88
N VAL A 24 12.05 5.53 -17.96
CA VAL A 24 13.47 5.17 -18.14
C VAL A 24 13.66 3.67 -18.21
N PHE A 25 13.04 2.92 -17.29
CA PHE A 25 13.15 1.46 -17.30
C PHE A 25 12.36 0.80 -18.42
N ALA A 26 11.20 1.34 -18.79
CA ALA A 26 10.46 0.87 -19.96
C ALA A 26 11.28 1.07 -21.24
N HIS A 27 11.86 2.25 -21.47
CA HIS A 27 12.70 2.47 -22.64
C HIS A 27 13.96 1.59 -22.62
N GLY A 28 14.57 1.39 -21.45
CA GLY A 28 15.83 0.67 -21.31
C GLY A 28 15.73 -0.85 -21.35
N LEU A 29 14.66 -1.43 -20.78
CA LEU A 29 14.56 -2.85 -20.48
C LEU A 29 13.37 -3.55 -21.17
N PHE A 30 12.50 -2.82 -21.86
CA PHE A 30 11.34 -3.43 -22.51
C PHE A 30 11.75 -4.43 -23.61
N LYS A 31 11.28 -5.68 -23.45
CA LYS A 31 11.60 -6.83 -24.33
C LYS A 31 13.10 -7.14 -24.45
N LYS A 32 13.91 -6.75 -23.46
CA LYS A 32 15.34 -7.09 -23.40
C LYS A 32 15.58 -8.42 -22.68
N THR A 33 16.57 -9.16 -23.17
CA THR A 33 17.06 -10.39 -22.52
C THR A 33 18.22 -10.09 -21.57
N ASN A 34 18.48 -10.99 -20.62
CA ASN A 34 19.64 -10.85 -19.71
C ASN A 34 20.96 -10.79 -20.48
N LEU A 35 21.09 -11.56 -21.57
CA LEU A 35 22.26 -11.55 -22.43
C LEU A 35 22.47 -10.19 -23.14
N GLU A 36 21.39 -9.56 -23.62
CA GLU A 36 21.48 -8.24 -24.26
C GLU A 36 21.96 -7.15 -23.28
N VAL A 37 21.46 -7.17 -22.05
CA VAL A 37 21.88 -6.22 -21.01
C VAL A 37 23.33 -6.49 -20.58
N TYR A 38 23.72 -7.76 -20.47
CA TYR A 38 25.10 -8.14 -20.21
C TYR A 38 26.06 -7.60 -21.29
N ASN A 39 25.70 -7.75 -22.57
CA ASN A 39 26.51 -7.22 -23.67
C ASN A 39 26.60 -5.69 -23.64
N LEU A 40 25.50 -4.99 -23.33
CA LEU A 40 25.50 -3.53 -23.15
C LEU A 40 26.51 -3.09 -22.07
N CYS A 41 26.53 -3.77 -20.92
CA CYS A 41 27.51 -3.49 -19.87
C CYS A 41 28.96 -3.70 -20.35
N LYS A 42 29.18 -4.76 -21.15
CA LYS A 42 30.50 -5.10 -21.70
C LYS A 42 30.97 -4.05 -22.69
N ASP A 43 30.10 -3.62 -23.59
CA ASP A 43 30.40 -2.65 -24.64
C ASP A 43 30.75 -1.28 -24.05
N ASN A 44 30.10 -0.91 -22.94
CA ASN A 44 30.40 0.31 -22.18
C ASN A 44 31.54 0.15 -21.15
N ASN A 45 32.25 -0.99 -21.17
CA ASN A 45 33.37 -1.32 -20.28
C ASN A 45 33.04 -1.18 -18.77
N TYR A 46 31.80 -1.49 -18.41
CA TYR A 46 31.29 -1.41 -17.03
C TYR A 46 31.28 -2.78 -16.37
N THR A 47 32.09 -2.97 -15.32
CA THR A 47 32.31 -4.28 -14.69
C THR A 47 31.61 -4.46 -13.33
N ILE A 48 31.11 -3.39 -12.73
CA ILE A 48 30.51 -3.41 -11.39
C ILE A 48 29.14 -4.10 -11.45
N GLY A 49 28.92 -5.17 -10.69
CA GLY A 49 27.62 -5.82 -10.58
C GLY A 49 27.14 -6.55 -11.84
N MET A 50 27.93 -6.56 -12.92
CA MET A 50 27.60 -7.21 -14.21
C MET A 50 27.28 -8.72 -14.07
N GLN A 51 27.84 -9.36 -13.04
CA GLN A 51 27.62 -10.78 -12.72
C GLN A 51 26.18 -11.08 -12.29
N THR A 52 25.38 -10.07 -11.96
CA THR A 52 23.96 -10.21 -11.60
C THR A 52 23.10 -10.57 -12.82
N PHE A 53 23.59 -10.33 -14.04
CA PHE A 53 22.90 -10.72 -15.27
C PHE A 53 23.45 -12.06 -15.77
N GLU A 54 22.62 -13.10 -15.69
CA GLU A 54 22.95 -14.39 -16.26
C GLU A 54 23.09 -14.30 -17.79
N LYS A 55 24.01 -15.07 -18.37
CA LYS A 55 24.21 -15.13 -19.84
C LYS A 55 23.16 -16.01 -20.53
N ASN A 56 21.90 -15.79 -20.19
CA ASN A 56 20.76 -16.54 -20.69
C ASN A 56 19.89 -15.66 -21.59
N ASN A 57 19.21 -16.29 -22.55
CA ASN A 57 18.29 -15.62 -23.48
C ASN A 57 16.87 -15.43 -22.90
N THR A 58 16.73 -15.54 -21.57
CA THR A 58 15.48 -15.31 -20.86
C THR A 58 15.20 -13.81 -20.77
N ALA A 59 13.91 -13.46 -20.73
CA ALA A 59 13.49 -12.09 -20.46
C ALA A 59 14.00 -11.65 -19.09
N ILE A 60 14.46 -10.41 -19.00
CA ILE A 60 14.98 -9.86 -17.75
C ILE A 60 13.85 -9.66 -16.73
N SER A 61 14.00 -10.23 -15.53
CA SER A 61 13.21 -9.84 -14.37
C SER A 61 13.84 -8.60 -13.75
N VAL A 62 13.11 -7.48 -13.73
CA VAL A 62 13.63 -6.18 -13.28
C VAL A 62 13.38 -6.00 -11.79
N ASP A 63 14.46 -6.02 -11.02
CA ASP A 63 14.45 -5.75 -9.57
C ASP A 63 15.18 -4.44 -9.25
N LEU A 64 14.97 -3.89 -8.05
CA LEU A 64 15.63 -2.65 -7.58
C LEU A 64 17.16 -2.67 -7.76
N ASN A 65 17.79 -3.82 -7.53
CA ASN A 65 19.24 -4.02 -7.70
C ASN A 65 19.65 -4.04 -9.18
N LYS A 66 18.99 -4.90 -9.99
CA LYS A 66 19.24 -5.01 -11.44
C LYS A 66 19.01 -3.69 -12.17
N GLY A 67 17.99 -2.93 -11.76
CA GLY A 67 17.73 -1.58 -12.29
C GLY A 67 18.87 -0.61 -12.03
N GLY A 68 19.46 -0.62 -10.83
CA GLY A 68 20.61 0.22 -10.48
C GLY A 68 21.86 -0.12 -11.30
N ILE A 69 22.15 -1.42 -11.46
CA ILE A 69 23.29 -1.88 -12.28
C ILE A 69 23.05 -1.52 -13.75
N PHE A 70 21.83 -1.70 -14.27
CA PHE A 70 21.48 -1.28 -15.63
C PHE A 70 21.75 0.21 -15.87
N LEU A 71 21.34 1.08 -14.95
CA LEU A 71 21.64 2.52 -15.03
C LEU A 71 23.15 2.78 -15.03
N GLY A 72 23.91 2.02 -14.24
CA GLY A 72 25.37 2.02 -14.25
C GLY A 72 25.97 1.66 -15.60
N CYS A 73 25.45 0.60 -16.24
CA CYS A 73 25.90 0.15 -17.55
C CYS A 73 25.54 1.12 -18.67
N ALA A 74 24.35 1.73 -18.63
CA ALA A 74 23.85 2.59 -19.71
C ALA A 74 24.34 4.04 -19.61
N PHE A 75 24.43 4.60 -18.39
CA PHE A 75 24.70 6.01 -18.15
C PHE A 75 25.97 6.26 -17.29
N GLY A 76 26.63 5.20 -16.83
CA GLY A 76 27.85 5.26 -16.03
C GLY A 76 27.62 5.17 -14.51
N ALA A 77 28.70 5.02 -13.76
CA ALA A 77 28.68 4.82 -12.30
C ALA A 77 27.92 5.90 -11.52
N ALA A 78 27.94 7.16 -12.00
CA ALA A 78 27.22 8.25 -11.33
C ALA A 78 25.71 7.99 -11.25
N ALA A 79 25.10 7.44 -12.31
CA ALA A 79 23.67 7.13 -12.33
C ALA A 79 23.31 6.01 -11.34
N MET A 80 24.17 4.99 -11.22
CA MET A 80 24.01 3.92 -10.22
C MET A 80 24.03 4.49 -8.80
N TYR A 81 24.97 5.38 -8.48
CA TYR A 81 25.05 5.97 -7.14
C TYR A 81 23.87 6.89 -6.84
N ILE A 82 23.42 7.70 -7.81
CA ILE A 82 22.22 8.55 -7.63
C ILE A 82 20.99 7.68 -7.36
N TRP A 83 20.84 6.56 -8.08
CA TRP A 83 19.77 5.60 -7.84
C TRP A 83 19.85 4.99 -6.43
N ALA A 84 21.04 4.55 -6.01
CA ALA A 84 21.25 3.98 -4.68
C ALA A 84 20.92 4.98 -3.56
N VAL A 85 21.37 6.24 -3.69
CA VAL A 85 21.04 7.31 -2.75
C VAL A 85 19.54 7.61 -2.75
N GLY A 86 18.90 7.57 -3.92
CA GLY A 86 17.45 7.73 -4.06
C GLY A 86 16.66 6.65 -3.31
N ILE A 87 17.02 5.37 -3.49
CA ILE A 87 16.42 4.26 -2.74
C ILE A 87 16.64 4.43 -1.24
N PHE A 88 17.85 4.81 -0.83
CA PHE A 88 18.16 5.05 0.57
C PHE A 88 17.30 6.17 1.19
N ALA A 89 17.16 7.29 0.48
CA ALA A 89 16.32 8.41 0.89
C ALA A 89 14.84 8.02 0.97
N ALA A 90 14.33 7.22 0.02
CA ALA A 90 12.97 6.70 0.05
C ALA A 90 12.72 5.82 1.29
N GLY A 91 13.69 4.97 1.66
CA GLY A 91 13.63 4.15 2.87
C GLY A 91 13.56 4.95 4.17
N GLN A 92 14.29 6.06 4.26
CA GLN A 92 14.23 6.97 5.41
C GLN A 92 12.87 7.66 5.52
N SER A 93 12.35 8.17 4.41
CA SER A 93 11.03 8.81 4.36
C SER A 93 9.90 7.85 4.79
N SER A 94 9.91 6.62 4.29
CA SER A 94 8.95 5.57 4.67
C SER A 94 9.00 5.27 6.18
N THR A 95 10.20 5.23 6.77
CA THR A 95 10.38 5.00 8.20
C THR A 95 9.72 6.09 9.03
N MET A 96 9.93 7.36 8.67
CA MET A 96 9.34 8.49 9.37
C MET A 96 7.81 8.44 9.31
N THR A 97 7.26 8.32 8.09
CA THR A 97 5.80 8.25 7.87
C THR A 97 5.16 7.06 8.59
N GLY A 98 5.80 5.88 8.54
CA GLY A 98 5.31 4.69 9.24
C GLY A 98 5.25 4.87 10.76
N THR A 99 6.21 5.58 11.36
CA THR A 99 6.23 5.82 12.81
C THR A 99 5.17 6.82 13.29
N TYR A 100 4.78 7.79 12.44
CA TYR A 100 3.68 8.70 12.72
C TYR A 100 2.32 8.03 12.48
N ALA A 101 2.15 7.32 11.36
CA ALA A 101 0.93 6.56 11.10
C ALA A 101 0.66 5.52 12.20
N GLY A 102 1.70 4.79 12.61
CA GLY A 102 1.62 3.82 13.71
C GLY A 102 1.28 4.47 15.05
N GLN A 103 1.68 5.73 15.29
CA GLN A 103 1.28 6.49 16.48
C GLN A 103 -0.23 6.69 16.52
N PHE A 104 -0.77 7.26 15.45
CA PHE A 104 -2.19 7.58 15.38
C PHE A 104 -3.05 6.34 15.46
N ALA A 105 -2.59 5.24 14.85
CA ALA A 105 -3.27 3.95 14.96
C ALA A 105 -3.22 3.38 16.39
N MET A 106 -2.07 3.38 17.06
CA MET A 106 -1.93 2.83 18.42
C MET A 106 -2.69 3.65 19.47
N GLU A 107 -2.59 4.98 19.39
CA GLU A 107 -3.30 5.88 20.31
C GLU A 107 -4.81 5.89 20.03
N GLY A 108 -5.21 5.85 18.76
CA GLY A 108 -6.61 5.86 18.36
C GLY A 108 -7.36 4.55 18.66
N PHE A 109 -6.78 3.40 18.32
CA PHE A 109 -7.47 2.10 18.44
C PHE A 109 -7.20 1.36 19.74
N LEU A 110 -5.97 1.45 20.28
CA LEU A 110 -5.55 0.67 21.45
C LEU A 110 -5.40 1.53 22.72
N ASN A 111 -5.58 2.85 22.61
CA ASN A 111 -5.30 3.84 23.67
C ASN A 111 -3.93 3.60 24.34
N LEU A 112 -2.94 3.22 23.54
CA LEU A 112 -1.62 2.80 23.99
C LEU A 112 -0.58 3.88 23.71
N GLN A 113 -0.16 4.60 24.75
CA GLN A 113 0.84 5.67 24.64
C GLN A 113 2.25 5.15 24.89
N TRP A 114 2.97 4.86 23.81
CA TRP A 114 4.39 4.46 23.85
C TRP A 114 5.32 5.63 23.59
N ALA A 115 6.48 5.63 24.26
CA ALA A 115 7.55 6.57 23.94
C ALA A 115 8.05 6.35 22.51
N ARG A 116 8.29 7.46 21.78
CA ARG A 116 8.68 7.46 20.36
C ARG A 116 9.83 6.50 20.05
N TRP A 117 10.91 6.55 20.83
CA TRP A 117 12.08 5.68 20.65
C TRP A 117 11.74 4.19 20.80
N LYS A 118 10.93 3.81 21.79
CA LYS A 118 10.54 2.42 22.01
C LYS A 118 9.72 1.88 20.84
N ARG A 119 8.78 2.67 20.33
CA ARG A 119 7.96 2.33 19.16
C ARG A 119 8.81 2.16 17.91
N VAL A 120 9.73 3.10 17.64
CA VAL A 120 10.64 3.02 16.50
C VAL A 120 11.50 1.77 16.60
N LEU A 121 12.12 1.52 17.75
CA LEU A 121 12.99 0.35 17.94
C LEU A 121 12.21 -0.95 17.75
N PHE A 122 11.04 -1.09 18.37
CA PHE A 122 10.22 -2.29 18.25
C PHE A 122 9.77 -2.57 16.81
N THR A 123 9.18 -1.57 16.14
CA THR A 123 8.68 -1.73 14.77
C THR A 123 9.81 -1.93 13.75
N ARG A 124 10.97 -1.31 13.95
CA ARG A 124 12.16 -1.54 13.12
C ARG A 124 12.76 -2.93 13.36
N MET A 125 12.80 -3.41 14.59
CA MET A 125 13.26 -4.78 14.88
C MET A 125 12.38 -5.82 14.20
N ILE A 126 11.05 -5.67 14.26
CA ILE A 126 10.11 -6.58 13.57
C ILE A 126 10.33 -6.57 12.05
N ALA A 127 10.69 -5.44 11.45
CA ALA A 127 10.94 -5.37 10.02
C ALA A 127 12.35 -5.88 9.62
N ILE A 128 13.38 -5.51 10.39
CA ILE A 128 14.79 -5.78 10.05
C ILE A 128 15.17 -7.22 10.39
N VAL A 129 14.72 -7.77 11.53
CA VAL A 129 15.14 -9.11 11.97
C VAL A 129 14.78 -10.20 10.95
N PRO A 130 13.54 -10.30 10.43
CA PRO A 130 13.21 -11.30 9.41
C PRO A 130 14.02 -11.09 8.12
N THR A 131 14.14 -9.84 7.68
CA THR A 131 14.91 -9.50 6.47
C THR A 131 16.38 -9.88 6.61
N PHE A 132 16.97 -9.61 7.77
CA PHE A 132 18.36 -9.97 8.08
C PHE A 132 18.55 -11.49 8.12
N LEU A 133 17.63 -12.21 8.74
CA LEU A 133 17.68 -13.68 8.78
C LEU A 133 17.58 -14.26 7.36
N VAL A 134 16.64 -13.80 6.53
CA VAL A 134 16.52 -14.25 5.14
C VAL A 134 17.78 -13.90 4.36
N ALA A 135 18.34 -12.69 4.49
CA ALA A 135 19.58 -12.32 3.80
C ALA A 135 20.82 -13.12 4.27
N PHE A 136 20.83 -13.61 5.51
CA PHE A 136 21.94 -14.41 6.04
C PHE A 136 21.82 -15.89 5.68
N PHE A 137 20.61 -16.43 5.61
CA PHE A 137 20.36 -17.87 5.45
C PHE A 137 19.86 -18.26 4.05
N SER A 138 19.48 -17.32 3.19
CA SER A 138 18.81 -17.59 1.91
C SER A 138 19.34 -16.75 0.75
N ASP A 139 19.13 -17.24 -0.48
CA ASP A 139 19.46 -16.53 -1.73
C ASP A 139 18.49 -15.40 -2.06
N ILE A 140 18.92 -14.47 -2.94
CA ILE A 140 18.23 -13.23 -3.32
C ILE A 140 16.79 -13.46 -3.82
N ASP A 141 16.51 -14.59 -4.47
CA ASP A 141 15.17 -14.91 -4.99
C ASP A 141 14.12 -15.05 -3.86
N ASN A 142 14.54 -15.44 -2.66
CA ASN A 142 13.64 -15.50 -1.49
C ASN A 142 13.29 -14.12 -0.93
N LEU A 143 14.11 -13.09 -1.19
CA LEU A 143 13.81 -11.71 -0.80
C LEU A 143 12.71 -11.10 -1.67
N THR A 144 12.67 -11.43 -2.97
CA THR A 144 11.62 -11.00 -3.89
C THR A 144 10.27 -11.62 -3.50
N GLY A 145 10.22 -12.93 -3.21
CA GLY A 145 9.00 -13.58 -2.73
C GLY A 145 8.48 -12.99 -1.40
N MET A 146 9.37 -12.60 -0.49
CA MET A 146 8.96 -11.91 0.74
C MET A 146 8.31 -10.54 0.44
N ASN A 147 8.85 -9.78 -0.52
CA ASN A 147 8.28 -8.52 -0.93
C ASN A 147 6.88 -8.68 -1.54
N ASP A 148 6.67 -9.72 -2.34
CA ASP A 148 5.37 -10.00 -2.97
C ASP A 148 4.32 -10.38 -1.93
N ILE A 149 4.68 -11.18 -0.91
CA ILE A 149 3.82 -11.49 0.23
C ILE A 149 3.47 -10.22 1.03
N LEU A 150 4.45 -9.34 1.27
CA LEU A 150 4.19 -8.07 1.96
C LEU A 150 3.24 -7.19 1.16
N ASN A 151 3.39 -7.13 -0.16
CA ASN A 151 2.45 -6.43 -1.04
C ASN A 151 1.04 -7.04 -0.97
N ALA A 152 0.92 -8.37 -0.94
CA ALA A 152 -0.36 -9.06 -0.75
C ALA A 152 -1.02 -8.76 0.60
N ILE A 153 -0.23 -8.63 1.67
CA ILE A 153 -0.76 -8.23 2.98
C ILE A 153 -1.23 -6.77 2.94
N MET A 154 -0.53 -5.87 2.23
CA MET A 154 -0.93 -4.47 2.11
C MET A 154 -2.24 -4.30 1.34
N THR A 155 -2.46 -5.07 0.27
CA THR A 155 -3.71 -5.03 -0.51
C THR A 155 -4.92 -5.44 0.32
N LEU A 156 -4.76 -6.41 1.23
CA LEU A 156 -5.77 -6.79 2.23
C LEU A 156 -6.05 -5.71 3.28
N GLN A 157 -5.17 -4.72 3.49
CA GLN A 157 -5.41 -3.67 4.48
C GLN A 157 -6.14 -2.45 3.89
N LEU A 158 -6.03 -2.23 2.56
CA LEU A 158 -6.55 -1.04 1.88
C LEU A 158 -8.07 -0.82 2.07
N PRO A 159 -8.95 -1.84 1.93
CA PRO A 159 -10.39 -1.64 2.14
C PRO A 159 -10.73 -1.18 3.56
N PHE A 160 -10.02 -1.67 4.57
CA PHE A 160 -10.24 -1.30 5.97
C PHE A 160 -9.85 0.15 6.28
N ALA A 161 -8.90 0.73 5.56
CA ALA A 161 -8.56 2.14 5.72
C ALA A 161 -9.47 3.04 4.87
N THR A 162 -9.70 2.66 3.61
CA THR A 162 -10.42 3.49 2.64
C THR A 162 -11.91 3.59 2.94
N LEU A 163 -12.56 2.48 3.32
CA LEU A 163 -14.00 2.49 3.59
C LEU A 163 -14.35 3.44 4.74
N PRO A 164 -13.84 3.27 5.99
CA PRO A 164 -14.17 4.17 7.11
C PRO A 164 -13.89 5.64 6.82
N THR A 165 -12.79 5.93 6.11
CA THR A 165 -12.43 7.30 5.71
C THR A 165 -13.54 7.93 4.86
N ILE A 166 -14.13 7.19 3.93
CA ILE A 166 -15.24 7.68 3.11
C ILE A 166 -16.52 7.88 3.95
N ALA A 167 -16.81 7.05 4.98
CA ALA A 167 -17.96 7.27 5.89
C ALA A 167 -17.79 8.58 6.61
N PHE A 168 -16.66 8.69 7.29
CA PHE A 168 -16.46 9.76 8.25
C PHE A 168 -16.41 11.10 7.52
N THR A 169 -15.81 11.15 6.33
CA THR A 169 -15.80 12.35 5.49
C THR A 169 -17.16 12.68 4.82
N SER A 170 -18.04 11.70 4.66
CA SER A 170 -19.35 11.88 4.03
C SER A 170 -20.51 12.00 5.02
N SER A 171 -20.30 11.68 6.29
CA SER A 171 -21.30 11.77 7.34
C SER A 171 -21.46 13.21 7.83
N SER A 172 -22.69 13.73 7.79
CA SER A 172 -23.01 15.04 8.36
C SER A 172 -22.90 15.06 9.88
N GLN A 173 -22.94 13.90 10.54
CA GLN A 173 -22.82 13.80 11.99
C GLN A 173 -21.40 14.08 12.48
N ILE A 174 -20.38 13.77 11.66
CA ILE A 174 -18.96 13.89 12.02
C ILE A 174 -18.36 15.17 11.43
N MET A 175 -18.60 15.43 10.15
CA MET A 175 -18.01 16.58 9.44
C MET A 175 -18.85 17.87 9.51
N GLY A 176 -20.12 17.78 9.93
CA GLY A 176 -21.03 18.93 9.99
C GLY A 176 -21.19 19.62 8.63
N GLU A 177 -20.92 20.93 8.60
CA GLU A 177 -20.99 21.76 7.39
C GLU A 177 -19.89 21.47 6.36
N PHE A 178 -18.78 20.85 6.78
CA PHE A 178 -17.64 20.52 5.92
C PHE A 178 -17.73 19.13 5.27
N ARG A 179 -18.94 18.56 5.18
CA ARG A 179 -19.15 17.24 4.56
C ARG A 179 -18.79 17.26 3.06
N ASN A 180 -18.39 16.10 2.55
CA ASN A 180 -18.17 15.93 1.12
C ASN A 180 -19.42 16.26 0.29
N GLY A 181 -19.23 17.06 -0.77
CA GLY A 181 -20.26 17.31 -1.78
C GLY A 181 -20.63 16.04 -2.56
N LEU A 182 -21.78 16.05 -3.23
CA LEU A 182 -22.30 14.89 -3.96
C LEU A 182 -21.31 14.36 -5.01
N THR A 183 -20.63 15.26 -5.74
CA THR A 183 -19.61 14.90 -6.73
C THR A 183 -18.42 14.16 -6.09
N ASN A 184 -17.87 14.69 -5.00
CA ASN A 184 -16.74 14.07 -4.29
C ASN A 184 -17.14 12.72 -3.69
N LYS A 185 -18.37 12.60 -3.18
CA LYS A 185 -18.92 11.34 -2.68
C LYS A 185 -19.00 10.28 -3.78
N ILE A 186 -19.52 10.62 -4.96
CA ILE A 186 -19.62 9.69 -6.09
C ILE A 186 -18.21 9.27 -6.56
N ILE A 187 -17.30 10.23 -6.74
CA ILE A 187 -15.93 9.96 -7.19
C ILE A 187 -15.18 9.08 -6.18
N ALA A 188 -15.24 9.42 -4.89
CA ALA A 188 -14.55 8.65 -3.84
C ALA A 188 -15.11 7.22 -3.73
N THR A 189 -16.44 7.06 -3.83
CA THR A 189 -17.08 5.75 -3.81
C THR A 189 -16.68 4.93 -5.04
N ALA A 190 -16.69 5.53 -6.24
CA ALA A 190 -16.29 4.85 -7.48
C ALA A 190 -14.82 4.40 -7.42
N LEU A 191 -13.91 5.27 -6.98
CA LEU A 191 -12.49 4.93 -6.81
C LEU A 191 -12.30 3.81 -5.79
N SER A 192 -13.01 3.85 -4.66
CA SER A 192 -12.95 2.79 -3.65
C SER A 192 -13.42 1.44 -4.20
N VAL A 193 -14.51 1.42 -4.96
CA VAL A 193 -14.99 0.20 -5.62
C VAL A 193 -13.95 -0.36 -6.60
N VAL A 194 -13.34 0.47 -7.44
CA VAL A 194 -12.28 0.05 -8.36
C VAL A 194 -11.09 -0.54 -7.61
N VAL A 195 -10.63 0.14 -6.55
CA VAL A 195 -9.51 -0.34 -5.72
C VAL A 195 -9.86 -1.67 -5.06
N ILE A 196 -11.07 -1.83 -4.50
CA ILE A 196 -11.49 -3.09 -3.89
C ILE A 196 -11.51 -4.23 -4.92
N ILE A 197 -12.03 -4.00 -6.14
CA ILE A 197 -12.04 -5.01 -7.21
C ILE A 197 -10.62 -5.44 -7.58
N ILE A 198 -9.70 -4.48 -7.75
CA ILE A 198 -8.29 -4.78 -8.06
C ILE A 198 -7.63 -5.58 -6.94
N ASN A 199 -7.86 -5.21 -5.68
CA ASN A 199 -7.30 -5.93 -4.53
C ASN A 199 -7.82 -7.37 -4.45
N ILE A 200 -9.11 -7.59 -4.71
CA ILE A 200 -9.70 -8.95 -4.76
C ILE A 200 -9.04 -9.78 -5.87
N TYR A 201 -8.89 -9.20 -7.06
CA TYR A 201 -8.20 -9.85 -8.17
C TYR A 201 -6.75 -10.22 -7.81
N PHE A 202 -6.01 -9.30 -7.21
CA PHE A 202 -4.62 -9.53 -6.80
C PHE A 202 -4.49 -10.68 -5.81
N VAL A 203 -5.35 -10.71 -4.79
CA VAL A 203 -5.36 -11.79 -3.78
C VAL A 203 -5.66 -13.15 -4.42
N ILE A 204 -6.60 -13.22 -5.37
CA ILE A 204 -6.89 -14.47 -6.09
C ILE A 204 -5.67 -14.95 -6.87
N ASN A 205 -4.98 -14.03 -7.57
CA ASN A 205 -3.78 -14.35 -8.35
C ASN A 205 -2.66 -14.87 -7.46
N THR A 206 -2.32 -14.17 -6.37
CA THR A 206 -1.27 -14.59 -5.43
C THR A 206 -1.56 -15.96 -4.81
N VAL A 207 -2.83 -16.26 -4.47
CA VAL A 207 -3.21 -17.56 -3.91
C VAL A 207 -3.07 -18.70 -4.94
N GLN A 208 -3.29 -18.41 -6.23
CA GLN A 208 -3.18 -19.40 -7.31
C GLN A 208 -1.72 -19.71 -7.67
N ASP A 209 -0.85 -18.71 -7.69
CA ASP A 209 0.53 -18.84 -8.18
C ASP A 209 1.51 -19.35 -7.11
N ASP A 210 1.41 -18.89 -5.87
CA ASP A 210 2.47 -19.10 -4.86
C ASP A 210 2.19 -20.24 -3.85
N LEU A 211 0.95 -20.75 -3.78
CA LEU A 211 0.57 -21.64 -2.69
C LEU A 211 0.57 -23.13 -3.08
N SER A 212 1.37 -23.90 -2.34
CA SER A 212 1.40 -25.37 -2.41
C SER A 212 -0.01 -25.98 -2.36
N HIS A 213 -0.28 -26.98 -3.21
CA HIS A 213 -1.55 -27.73 -3.29
C HIS A 213 -1.85 -28.61 -2.06
N HIS A 214 -1.53 -28.15 -0.85
CA HIS A 214 -1.99 -28.78 0.38
C HIS A 214 -3.41 -28.30 0.64
N TRP A 215 -4.37 -29.22 0.52
CA TRP A 215 -5.81 -28.94 0.63
C TRP A 215 -6.18 -28.17 1.92
N LEU A 216 -5.42 -28.36 3.02
CA LEU A 216 -5.69 -27.76 4.33
C LEU A 216 -5.36 -26.27 4.36
N ILE A 217 -4.25 -25.89 3.71
CA ILE A 217 -3.79 -24.50 3.66
C ILE A 217 -4.73 -23.71 2.74
N ILE A 218 -5.13 -24.29 1.61
CA ILE A 218 -6.12 -23.72 0.70
C ILE A 218 -7.45 -23.51 1.42
N TYR A 219 -7.94 -24.52 2.14
CA TYR A 219 -9.19 -24.40 2.90
C TYR A 219 -9.12 -23.28 3.95
N ALA A 220 -8.04 -23.21 4.74
CA ALA A 220 -7.86 -22.18 5.75
C ALA A 220 -7.82 -20.77 5.15
N ILE A 221 -7.12 -20.58 4.03
CA ILE A 221 -7.04 -19.29 3.33
C ILE A 221 -8.39 -18.91 2.74
N VAL A 222 -9.12 -19.85 2.12
CA VAL A 222 -10.46 -19.58 1.56
C VAL A 222 -11.42 -19.17 2.67
N VAL A 223 -11.42 -19.86 3.81
CA VAL A 223 -12.26 -19.49 4.97
C VAL A 223 -11.90 -18.09 5.47
N TYR A 224 -10.61 -17.79 5.61
CA TYR A 224 -10.14 -16.47 6.03
C TYR A 224 -10.57 -15.38 5.01
N SER A 225 -10.34 -15.60 3.73
CA SER A 225 -10.72 -14.68 2.64
C SER A 225 -12.23 -14.44 2.58
N ILE A 226 -13.05 -15.48 2.76
CA ILE A 226 -14.51 -15.33 2.82
C ILE A 226 -14.92 -14.52 4.04
N SER A 227 -14.35 -14.81 5.22
CA SER A 227 -14.63 -14.05 6.44
C SER A 227 -14.25 -12.57 6.30
N TYR A 228 -13.11 -12.30 5.66
CA TYR A 228 -12.63 -10.96 5.35
C TYR A 228 -13.57 -10.24 4.39
N LEU A 229 -13.98 -10.88 3.28
CA LEU A 229 -14.89 -10.29 2.31
C LEU A 229 -16.26 -10.00 2.92
N LEU A 230 -16.78 -10.90 3.76
CA LEU A 230 -18.02 -10.68 4.50
C LEU A 230 -17.90 -9.50 5.46
N PHE A 231 -16.77 -9.36 6.15
CA PHE A 231 -16.53 -8.23 7.05
C PHE A 231 -16.39 -6.91 6.27
N CYS A 232 -15.70 -6.89 5.13
CA CYS A 232 -15.66 -5.73 4.23
C CYS A 232 -17.06 -5.38 3.72
N LEU A 233 -17.86 -6.36 3.30
CA LEU A 233 -19.25 -6.15 2.87
C LEU A 233 -20.11 -5.60 4.00
N TYR A 234 -19.96 -6.11 5.22
CA TYR A 234 -20.64 -5.57 6.38
C TYR A 234 -20.29 -4.09 6.60
N LEU A 235 -19.00 -3.74 6.51
CA LEU A 235 -18.53 -2.36 6.62
C LEU A 235 -19.08 -1.48 5.49
N THR A 236 -19.14 -1.95 4.23
CA THR A 236 -19.69 -1.16 3.11
C THR A 236 -21.20 -0.95 3.22
N ILE A 237 -21.95 -1.90 3.78
CA ILE A 237 -23.39 -1.71 3.99
C ILE A 237 -23.64 -0.75 5.15
N HIS A 238 -22.94 -0.92 6.29
CA HIS A 238 -23.03 0.00 7.42
C HIS A 238 -22.66 1.45 7.02
N MET A 239 -21.63 1.57 6.18
CA MET A 239 -21.19 2.80 5.51
C MET A 239 -22.28 3.43 4.65
N ALA A 240 -22.86 2.68 3.71
CA ALA A 240 -23.87 3.18 2.79
C ALA A 240 -25.09 3.75 3.53
N VAL A 241 -25.50 3.07 4.62
CA VAL A 241 -26.57 3.52 5.51
C VAL A 241 -26.16 4.82 6.23
N SER A 242 -24.95 4.89 6.78
CA SER A 242 -24.44 6.11 7.45
C SER A 242 -24.31 7.31 6.50
N MET A 243 -24.12 7.09 5.21
CA MET A 243 -24.02 8.15 4.19
C MET A 243 -25.39 8.65 3.71
N GLY A 244 -26.51 8.20 4.32
CA GLY A 244 -27.86 8.67 4.05
C GLY A 244 -28.61 7.91 2.95
N ALA A 245 -28.21 6.67 2.61
CA ALA A 245 -29.00 5.81 1.73
C ALA A 245 -30.22 5.25 2.49
N THR A 246 -31.26 6.06 2.65
CA THR A 246 -32.49 5.72 3.38
C THR A 246 -33.17 4.46 2.84
N SER A 247 -33.14 4.23 1.52
CA SER A 247 -33.68 3.02 0.88
C SER A 247 -32.99 1.71 1.29
N LEU A 248 -31.72 1.76 1.74
CA LEU A 248 -31.01 0.57 2.22
C LEU A 248 -31.26 0.32 3.72
N GLY A 249 -31.52 1.39 4.49
CA GLY A 249 -31.81 1.33 5.92
C GLY A 249 -33.16 0.66 6.25
N ASP A 250 -34.12 0.74 5.34
CA ASP A 250 -35.45 0.12 5.52
C ASP A 250 -35.48 -1.39 5.26
N HIS A 251 -34.39 -1.97 4.74
CA HIS A 251 -34.31 -3.41 4.52
C HIS A 251 -34.22 -4.16 5.87
N TRP A 252 -35.04 -5.20 6.06
CA TRP A 252 -35.15 -5.92 7.34
C TRP A 252 -33.80 -6.44 7.88
N PHE A 253 -32.91 -6.87 6.98
CA PHE A 253 -31.57 -7.38 7.31
C PHE A 253 -30.66 -6.26 7.86
N VAL A 254 -30.72 -5.08 7.26
CA VAL A 254 -29.94 -3.92 7.66
C VAL A 254 -30.41 -3.41 9.02
N ARG A 255 -31.72 -3.32 9.25
CA ARG A 255 -32.27 -2.93 10.55
C ARG A 255 -31.91 -3.89 11.69
N LYS A 256 -31.78 -5.20 11.39
CA LYS A 256 -31.47 -6.25 12.38
C LYS A 256 -29.98 -6.31 12.75
N TYR A 257 -29.07 -6.13 11.78
CA TYR A 257 -27.62 -6.33 11.99
C TYR A 257 -26.81 -5.04 12.09
N ILE A 258 -27.27 -3.94 11.50
CA ILE A 258 -26.51 -2.67 11.39
C ILE A 258 -27.10 -1.60 12.32
N GLY A 259 -28.36 -1.73 12.73
CA GLY A 259 -29.07 -0.76 13.54
C GLY A 259 -29.57 0.43 12.71
N THR A 260 -30.65 1.08 13.17
CA THR A 260 -31.11 2.34 12.58
C THR A 260 -30.10 3.45 12.90
N PRO A 261 -29.95 4.49 12.05
CA PRO A 261 -29.10 5.63 12.37
C PRO A 261 -29.48 6.17 13.75
N VAL A 262 -28.54 6.04 14.70
CA VAL A 262 -28.74 6.55 16.05
C VAL A 262 -28.82 8.05 15.94
N ASN A 263 -29.91 8.63 16.43
CA ASN A 263 -30.04 10.08 16.55
C ASN A 263 -29.11 10.52 17.68
N THR A 264 -27.85 10.78 17.36
CA THR A 264 -26.88 11.27 18.33
C THR A 264 -27.09 12.76 18.52
N THR A 265 -28.06 13.13 19.36
CA THR A 265 -27.81 14.23 20.30
C THR A 265 -26.74 13.74 21.27
N LEU A 266 -25.51 13.53 20.77
CA LEU A 266 -24.32 13.55 21.59
C LEU A 266 -24.38 14.91 22.26
N GLY A 267 -24.45 14.94 23.60
CA GLY A 267 -24.45 16.16 24.41
C GLY A 267 -23.12 16.93 24.28
N LEU A 268 -22.75 17.29 23.05
CA LEU A 268 -21.66 18.16 22.67
C LEU A 268 -22.17 19.59 22.78
N SER A 269 -22.33 20.04 24.03
CA SER A 269 -22.67 21.43 24.32
C SER A 269 -21.48 22.40 24.13
N ASN A 270 -20.30 21.94 23.71
CA ASN A 270 -19.23 22.87 23.32
C ASN A 270 -18.09 22.23 22.50
N PRO A 271 -18.03 22.47 21.17
CA PRO A 271 -16.88 22.04 20.35
C PRO A 271 -15.58 22.82 20.64
N ALA A 272 -15.66 23.92 21.41
CA ALA A 272 -14.50 24.75 21.74
C ALA A 272 -13.54 24.12 22.77
N LEU A 273 -13.95 23.06 23.48
CA LEU A 273 -13.18 22.51 24.61
C LEU A 273 -12.09 21.49 24.20
N TYR A 274 -12.11 21.01 22.95
CA TYR A 274 -11.15 20.04 22.41
C TYR A 274 -10.15 20.64 21.41
N ALA A 275 -10.19 21.95 21.18
CA ALA A 275 -9.27 22.67 20.30
C ALA A 275 -8.04 23.22 21.04
N ARG A 276 -7.50 22.48 22.01
CA ARG A 276 -6.32 22.91 22.79
C ARG A 276 -5.20 21.87 22.75
#